data_AF-A0A933A634-F1
#
_entry.id   AF-A0A933A634-F1
#
_cell.length_a   1.000
_cell.length_b   1.000
_cell.length_c   1.000
_cell.angle_alpha   90.00
_cell.angle_beta   90.00
_cell.angle_gamma   90.00
#
_symmetry.space_group_name_H-M   'P 1'
#
loop_
_entity.id
_entity.type
_entity.pdbx_description
1 polymer ?
#
loop_
_entity_poly.entity_id
_entity_poly.type
_entity_poly.pdbx_seq_one_letter_code
_entity_poly.pdbx_strand_id
1 'polypeptide(L)' 'MTKRVEVVSAAGRIPQLLRRAFTLLRCGRPGPVLLEVSPEVMNEEVAGETVEYVPVRGAPRCRQ' A
#
# COMPACT_ATOMS: atom_id res chain seq x y z
N MET A 1 -14.18 12.16 1.56
CA MET A 1 -13.43 11.97 2.81
C MET A 1 -12.70 10.63 2.74
N THR A 2 -11.40 10.59 3.05
CA THR A 2 -10.53 9.41 2.93
C THR A 2 -10.67 8.48 4.13
N LYS A 3 -10.65 7.17 3.88
CA LYS A 3 -10.77 6.11 4.89
C LYS A 3 -9.47 5.92 5.68
N ARG A 4 -8.33 6.07 5.03
CA ARG A 4 -7.01 6.08 5.66
C ARG A 4 -6.09 7.08 4.98
N VAL A 5 -5.17 7.58 5.79
CA VAL A 5 -4.02 8.39 5.41
C VAL A 5 -2.81 7.75 6.07
N GLU A 6 -1.77 7.45 5.30
CA GLU A 6 -0.47 7.00 5.82
C GLU A 6 0.67 7.72 5.10
N VAL A 7 1.76 7.97 5.83
CA VAL A 7 2.99 8.60 5.31
C VAL A 7 4.06 7.54 5.15
N VAL A 8 4.73 7.53 3.99
CA VAL A 8 5.82 6.62 3.67
C VAL A 8 7.14 7.24 4.10
N SER A 9 7.78 6.66 5.12
CA SER A 9 9.05 7.16 5.68
C SER A 9 10.30 6.45 5.17
N ALA A 10 10.17 5.34 4.42
CA ALA A 10 11.30 4.57 3.89
C ALA A 10 10.88 3.77 2.65
N ALA A 11 11.75 3.67 1.64
CA ALA A 11 11.41 3.05 0.37
C ALA A 11 11.12 1.55 0.50
N GLY A 12 11.83 0.84 1.39
CA GLY A 12 11.60 -0.59 1.66
C GLY A 12 10.23 -0.92 2.27
N ARG A 13 9.47 0.07 2.76
CA ARG A 13 8.13 -0.11 3.35
C ARG A 13 6.98 0.07 2.35
N ILE A 14 7.27 0.60 1.16
CA ILE A 14 6.28 0.85 0.10
C ILE A 14 5.45 -0.41 -0.22
N PRO A 15 6.06 -1.61 -0.43
CA PRO A 15 5.30 -2.80 -0.80
C PRO A 15 4.26 -3.22 0.25
N GLN A 16 4.63 -3.14 1.53
CA GLN A 16 3.78 -3.52 2.65
C GLN A 16 2.63 -2.53 2.83
N LEU A 17 2.92 -1.23 2.70
CA LEU A 17 1.91 -0.16 2.77
C LEU A 17 0.91 -0.27 1.61
N LEU A 18 1.38 -0.52 0.39
CA LEU A 18 0.53 -0.76 -0.78
C LEU A 18 -0.38 -1.98 -0.58
N ARG A 19 0.15 -3.10 -0.07
CA ARG A 19 -0.68 -4.29 0.24
C ARG A 19 -1.83 -3.96 1.19
N ARG A 20 -1.56 -3.18 2.24
CA ARG A 20 -2.60 -2.75 3.20
C ARG A 20 -3.60 -1.78 2.56
N ALA A 21 -3.14 -0.81 1.79
CA ALA A 21 -3.99 0.14 1.09
C ALA A 21 -4.96 -0.58 0.14
N PHE A 22 -4.45 -1.50 -0.69
CA PHE A 22 -5.29 -2.29 -1.59
C PHE A 22 -6.25 -3.23 -0.86
N THR A 23 -5.85 -3.77 0.29
CA THR A 23 -6.76 -4.54 1.13
C THR A 23 -7.91 -3.66 1.62
N LEU A 24 -7.63 -2.45 2.10
CA LEU A 24 -8.64 -1.53 2.59
C LEU A 24 -9.55 -0.96 1.49
N LEU A 25 -9.02 -0.84 0.27
CA LEU A 25 -9.77 -0.48 -0.93
C LEU A 25 -10.74 -1.58 -1.35
N ARG A 26 -10.33 -2.86 -1.23
CA ARG A 26 -11.09 -4.01 -1.76
C ARG A 26 -11.91 -4.78 -0.72
N CYS A 27 -11.73 -4.53 0.58
CA CYS A 27 -12.34 -5.30 1.64
C CYS A 27 -13.21 -4.45 2.60
N GLY A 28 -14.37 -4.99 2.96
CA GLY A 28 -15.35 -4.33 3.82
C GLY A 28 -16.02 -3.15 3.11
N ARG A 29 -16.17 -2.00 3.80
CA ARG A 29 -16.67 -0.76 3.18
C ARG A 29 -15.56 -0.15 2.30
N PRO A 30 -15.72 -0.13 0.96
CA PRO A 30 -14.74 0.50 0.08
C PRO A 30 -14.71 2.00 0.36
N GLY A 31 -13.52 2.57 0.38
CA GLY A 31 -13.31 3.99 0.62
C GLY A 31 -11.91 4.41 0.21
N PRO A 32 -11.71 5.67 -0.19
CA PRO A 32 -10.44 6.11 -0.75
C PRO A 32 -9.32 6.07 0.29
N VAL A 33 -8.12 5.67 -0.12
CA VAL A 33 -6.91 5.62 0.72
C VAL A 33 -5.90 6.60 0.14
N LEU A 34 -5.31 7.43 1.00
CA LEU A 34 -4.23 8.36 0.66
C LEU A 34 -2.91 7.81 1.21
N LEU A 35 -1.89 7.77 0.34
CA LEU A 35 -0.51 7.46 0.70
C LEU A 35 0.35 8.66 0.31
N GLU A 36 0.96 9.30 1.30
CA GLU A 36 1.90 10.40 1.07
C GLU A 36 3.32 9.85 1.04
N VAL A 37 4.05 10.16 -0.02
CA VAL A 37 5.44 9.72 -0.20
C VAL A 37 6.33 10.95 -0.17
N SER A 38 7.28 10.98 0.76
CA SER A 38 8.27 12.06 0.80
C SER A 38 9.16 12.03 -0.45
N PRO A 39 9.60 13.19 -0.97
CA PRO A 39 10.47 13.25 -2.14
C PRO A 39 11.83 12.56 -1.90
N GLU A 40 12.30 12.54 -0.67
CA GLU A 40 13.52 11.82 -0.27
C GLU A 40 13.37 10.30 -0.45
N VAL A 41 12.22 9.74 -0.05
CA VAL A 41 11.90 8.32 -0.19
C VAL A 41 11.67 7.94 -1.65
N MET A 42 11.19 8.88 -2.48
CA MET A 42 11.05 8.65 -3.92
C MET A 42 12.39 8.49 -4.64
N ASN A 43 13.47 9.09 -4.12
CA ASN A 43 14.82 9.02 -4.70
C ASN A 43 15.71 7.96 -4.03
N GLU A 44 15.22 7.28 -3.00
CA GLU A 44 15.97 6.26 -2.26
C GLU A 44 16.03 4.95 -3.06
N GLU A 45 17.23 4.44 -3.30
CA GLU A 45 17.42 3.12 -3.92
C GLU A 45 17.14 2.01 -2.90
N VAL A 46 16.17 1.16 -3.23
CA VAL A 46 15.90 -0.05 -2.44
C VAL A 46 16.93 -1.11 -2.81
N ALA A 47 17.87 -1.36 -1.92
CA ALA A 47 18.80 -2.49 -2.04
C ALA A 47 18.01 -3.81 -1.92
N GLY A 48 17.62 -4.36 -3.06
CA GLY A 48 16.88 -5.62 -3.14
C GLY A 48 16.58 -5.96 -4.60
N GLU A 49 17.21 -7.01 -5.10
CA GLU A 49 16.88 -7.63 -6.37
C GLU A 49 15.37 -7.92 -6.39
N THR A 50 14.64 -7.23 -7.25
CA THR A 50 13.19 -7.34 -7.45
C THR A 50 12.32 -6.97 -6.23
N VAL A 51 11.71 -5.78 -6.26
CA VAL A 51 10.54 -5.46 -5.44
C VAL A 51 9.39 -6.37 -5.90
N GLU A 52 9.36 -7.61 -5.42
CA GLU A 52 8.38 -8.61 -5.84
C GLU A 52 7.02 -8.33 -5.17
N TYR A 53 6.32 -7.34 -5.75
CA TYR A 53 4.98 -6.99 -5.33
C TYR A 53 4.01 -8.08 -5.78
N VAL A 54 3.73 -9.02 -4.87
CA VAL A 54 2.59 -9.94 -5.02
C VAL A 54 1.32 -9.23 -4.54
N PRO A 55 0.36 -8.89 -5.42
CA PRO A 55 -0.91 -8.30 -5.02
C PRO A 55 -1.70 -9.28 -4.16
N VAL A 56 -2.32 -8.77 -3.10
CA VAL A 56 -3.21 -9.57 -2.25
C VAL A 56 -4.44 -9.94 -3.06
N ARG A 57 -4.54 -11.22 -3.48
CA ARG A 57 -5.76 -11.79 -4.05
C ARG A 57 -6.88 -11.60 -3.02
N GLY A 58 -8.01 -11.04 -3.44
CA GLY A 58 -9.13 -10.79 -2.53
C GLY A 58 -9.49 -12.07 -1.81
N ALA A 59 -9.48 -12.06 -0.47
CA ALA A 59 -10.00 -13.19 0.28
C ALA A 59 -11.47 -13.41 -0.14
N PRO A 60 -11.97 -14.66 -0.24
CA PRO A 60 -13.35 -14.94 -0.61
C PRO A 60 -14.36 -14.25 0.32
N ARG A 61 -13.94 -13.89 1.54
CA ARG A 61 -14.70 -13.11 2.52
C ARG A 61 -14.71 -11.58 2.30
N CYS A 62 -13.92 -11.03 1.39
CA CYS A 62 -14.01 -9.60 1.02
C CYS A 62 -15.08 -9.32 -0.04
N ARG A 63 -15.68 -10.36 -0.63
CA ARG A 63 -16.78 -10.26 -1.60
C ARG A 63 -18.17 -10.47 -0.99
N GLN A 64 -18.29 -10.66 0.33
CA GLN A 64 -19.57 -10.74 1.04
C GLN A 64 -19.86 -9.44 1.78
#